data_AF-A0A950CXD4-F1
#
_entry.id   AF-A0A950CXD4-F1
#
_cell.length_a   1.000
_cell.length_b   1.000
_cell.length_c   1.000
_cell.angle_alpha   90.00
_cell.angle_beta   90.00
_cell.angle_gamma   90.00
#
_symmetry.space_group_name_H-M   'P 1'
#
loop_
_entity.id
_entity.type
_entity.pdbx_description
1 polymer ?
#
loop_
_entity_poly.entity_id
_entity_poly.type
_entity_poly.pdbx_seq_one_letter_code
_entity_poly.pdbx_strand_id
1 'polypeptide(L)'
;MTLELPGHERADRRGNKQRLWHAAVSAFLLFHLIAITCWAVPFNTPLVSAIRTFIRPYMLWSGLFQSWDTFAPTPRQVNAYVEAAVITADGRIHNWKFPRMEQLSVTGRYFKERYRKFSENLQEQSSSALWPDVARHLARMYNNPANPAQIVLLVRYWSEIPPPSAVPYKPGEGRARIFFEYRVKPEDLQ
;
A
#
# COMPACT_ATOMS: atom_id res chain seq x y z
N MET A 1 -45.95 13.38 -56.37
CA MET A 1 -45.41 13.98 -55.13
C MET A 1 -45.26 12.87 -54.11
N THR A 2 -44.11 12.19 -54.14
CA THR A 2 -43.80 11.03 -53.29
C THR A 2 -42.97 11.52 -52.10
N LEU A 3 -43.54 11.44 -50.90
CA LEU A 3 -42.86 11.72 -49.63
C LEU A 3 -41.93 10.55 -49.29
N GLU A 4 -40.61 10.77 -49.36
CA GLU A 4 -39.65 9.86 -48.75
C GLU A 4 -39.77 9.91 -47.22
N LEU A 5 -40.02 8.75 -46.60
CA LEU A 5 -40.18 8.61 -45.16
C LEU A 5 -38.80 8.49 -44.48
N PRO A 6 -38.44 9.37 -43.53
CA PRO A 6 -37.12 9.41 -42.88
C PRO A 6 -36.92 8.32 -41.79
N GLY A 7 -37.59 7.18 -41.90
CA GLY A 7 -37.70 6.16 -40.85
C GLY A 7 -36.56 5.12 -40.82
N HIS A 8 -36.03 4.73 -42.00
CA HIS A 8 -35.08 3.61 -42.08
C HIS A 8 -33.70 3.97 -41.53
N GLU A 9 -33.23 5.21 -41.77
CA GLU A 9 -31.92 5.67 -41.33
C GLU A 9 -31.81 5.85 -39.80
N ARG A 10 -32.93 6.19 -39.13
CA ARG A 10 -32.97 6.34 -37.66
C ARG A 10 -32.97 4.99 -36.94
N ALA A 11 -33.62 3.96 -37.51
CA ALA A 11 -33.67 2.62 -36.94
C ALA A 11 -32.30 1.92 -37.02
N ASP A 12 -31.61 2.01 -38.15
CA ASP A 12 -30.26 1.44 -38.35
C ASP A 12 -29.21 2.11 -37.46
N ARG A 13 -29.22 3.45 -37.35
CA ARG A 13 -28.34 4.18 -36.41
C ARG A 13 -28.55 3.77 -34.94
N ARG A 14 -29.80 3.48 -34.54
CA ARG A 14 -30.13 3.01 -33.18
C ARG A 14 -29.63 1.57 -32.94
N GLY A 15 -29.75 0.69 -33.94
CA GLY A 15 -29.22 -0.67 -33.91
C GLY A 15 -27.69 -0.70 -33.86
N ASN A 16 -27.01 0.10 -34.68
CA ASN A 16 -25.55 0.19 -34.69
C ASN A 16 -25.00 0.77 -33.37
N LYS A 17 -25.65 1.79 -32.80
CA LYS A 17 -25.30 2.32 -31.48
C LYS A 17 -25.44 1.24 -30.39
N GLN A 18 -26.49 0.43 -30.45
CA GLN A 18 -26.71 -0.65 -29.47
C GLN A 18 -25.66 -1.77 -29.61
N ARG A 19 -25.28 -2.15 -30.83
CA ARG A 19 -24.22 -3.13 -31.08
C ARG A 19 -22.85 -2.64 -30.59
N LEU A 20 -22.51 -1.38 -30.89
CA LEU A 20 -21.29 -0.73 -30.40
C LEU A 20 -21.27 -0.65 -28.87
N TRP A 21 -22.41 -0.31 -28.26
CA TRP A 21 -22.56 -0.31 -26.81
C TRP A 21 -22.32 -1.69 -26.20
N HIS A 22 -22.96 -2.73 -26.72
CA HIS A 22 -22.75 -4.10 -26.24
C HIS A 22 -21.29 -4.54 -26.41
N ALA A 23 -20.65 -4.20 -27.54
CA ALA A 23 -19.25 -4.50 -27.76
C ALA A 23 -18.34 -3.80 -26.73
N ALA A 24 -18.59 -2.52 -26.44
CA ALA A 24 -17.84 -1.76 -25.45
C ALA A 24 -18.01 -2.32 -24.02
N VAL A 25 -19.25 -2.65 -23.63
CA VAL A 25 -19.53 -3.27 -22.32
C VAL A 25 -18.87 -4.65 -22.22
N SER A 26 -18.99 -5.50 -23.25
CA SER A 26 -18.33 -6.81 -23.26
C SER A 26 -16.82 -6.71 -23.19
N ALA A 27 -16.21 -5.75 -23.90
CA ALA A 27 -14.78 -5.50 -23.83
C ALA A 27 -14.35 -5.04 -22.43
N PHE A 28 -15.11 -4.16 -21.81
CA PHE A 28 -14.88 -3.72 -20.43
C PHE A 28 -14.97 -4.88 -19.44
N LEU A 29 -16.03 -5.69 -19.52
CA LEU A 29 -16.23 -6.85 -18.64
C LEU A 29 -15.11 -7.88 -18.81
N LEU A 30 -14.71 -8.17 -20.05
CA LEU A 30 -13.62 -9.10 -20.34
C LEU A 30 -12.29 -8.57 -19.79
N PHE A 31 -11.97 -7.30 -20.03
CA PHE A 31 -10.80 -6.66 -19.44
C PHE A 31 -10.81 -6.76 -17.91
N HIS A 32 -11.94 -6.45 -17.27
CA HIS A 32 -12.08 -6.46 -15.82
C HIS A 32 -11.92 -7.86 -15.23
N LEU A 33 -12.52 -8.87 -15.89
CA LEU A 33 -12.39 -10.27 -15.50
C LEU A 33 -10.94 -10.75 -15.58
N ILE A 34 -10.25 -10.43 -16.68
CA ILE A 34 -8.82 -10.74 -16.86
C ILE A 34 -7.99 -10.02 -15.79
N ALA A 35 -8.24 -8.73 -15.55
CA ALA A 35 -7.52 -7.93 -14.57
C ALA A 35 -7.64 -8.52 -13.16
N ILE A 36 -8.86 -8.81 -12.69
CA ILE A 36 -9.10 -9.41 -11.37
C ILE A 36 -8.47 -10.81 -11.29
N THR A 37 -8.60 -11.62 -12.34
CA THR A 37 -8.06 -12.99 -12.36
C THR A 37 -6.54 -12.99 -12.26
N CYS A 38 -5.87 -12.19 -13.10
CA CYS A 38 -4.42 -12.04 -13.05
C CYS A 38 -3.95 -11.40 -11.74
N TRP A 39 -4.76 -10.55 -11.11
CA TRP A 39 -4.45 -10.00 -9.79
C TRP A 39 -4.55 -11.05 -8.68
N ALA A 40 -5.61 -11.86 -8.66
CA ALA A 40 -5.93 -12.78 -7.56
C ALA A 40 -5.22 -14.14 -7.64
N VAL A 41 -4.60 -14.50 -8.78
CA VAL A 41 -3.98 -15.81 -8.95
C VAL A 41 -2.75 -16.02 -8.02
N PRO A 42 -2.61 -17.15 -7.31
CA PRO A 42 -1.58 -17.27 -6.27
C PRO A 42 -0.16 -17.57 -6.79
N PHE A 43 0.03 -17.79 -8.09
CA PHE A 43 1.34 -18.10 -8.68
C PHE A 43 1.94 -16.92 -9.43
N ASN A 44 3.27 -16.85 -9.42
CA ASN A 44 4.03 -15.76 -10.02
C ASN A 44 4.85 -16.26 -11.21
N THR A 45 4.30 -16.14 -12.42
CA THR A 45 5.03 -16.37 -13.68
C THR A 45 5.43 -15.03 -14.30
N PRO A 46 6.48 -14.97 -15.14
CA PRO A 46 6.90 -13.72 -15.79
C PRO A 46 5.76 -13.00 -16.53
N LEU A 47 4.91 -13.77 -17.22
CA LEU A 47 3.74 -13.25 -17.93
C LEU A 47 2.72 -12.62 -16.96
N VAL A 48 2.36 -13.34 -15.89
CA VAL A 48 1.41 -12.83 -14.89
C VAL A 48 1.97 -11.57 -14.21
N SER A 49 3.27 -11.55 -13.90
CA SER A 49 3.94 -10.38 -13.32
C SER A 49 3.90 -9.16 -14.25
N ALA A 50 4.14 -9.37 -15.55
CA ALA A 50 4.03 -8.30 -16.56
C ALA A 50 2.60 -7.74 -16.65
N ILE A 51 1.59 -8.62 -16.70
CA ILE A 51 0.18 -8.21 -16.71
C ILE A 51 -0.18 -7.43 -15.43
N ARG A 52 0.22 -7.92 -14.26
CA ARG A 52 0.01 -7.23 -12.97
C ARG A 52 0.60 -5.84 -12.97
N THR A 53 1.83 -5.70 -13.47
CA THR A 53 2.50 -4.40 -13.57
C THR A 53 1.72 -3.44 -14.46
N PHE A 54 1.22 -3.94 -15.60
CA PHE A 54 0.42 -3.16 -16.54
C PHE A 54 -0.93 -2.71 -15.94
N ILE A 55 -1.67 -3.61 -15.26
CA ILE A 55 -2.98 -3.29 -14.68
C ILE A 55 -2.90 -2.56 -13.32
N ARG A 56 -1.72 -2.50 -12.69
CA ARG A 56 -1.54 -1.95 -11.34
C ARG A 56 -2.11 -0.53 -11.16
N PRO A 57 -1.87 0.44 -12.06
CA PRO A 57 -2.44 1.78 -11.91
C PRO A 57 -3.97 1.77 -11.86
N TYR A 58 -4.60 0.95 -12.73
CA TYR A 58 -6.05 0.76 -12.74
C TYR A 58 -6.56 0.15 -11.43
N MET A 59 -5.93 -0.92 -10.96
CA MET A 59 -6.32 -1.61 -9.72
C MET A 59 -6.17 -0.72 -8.48
N LEU A 60 -5.12 0.10 -8.43
CA LEU A 60 -4.90 1.07 -7.36
C LEU A 60 -5.95 2.18 -7.39
N TRP A 61 -6.21 2.76 -8.57
CA TRP A 61 -7.19 3.82 -8.75
C TRP A 61 -8.62 3.37 -8.41
N SER A 62 -9.00 2.17 -8.83
CA SER A 62 -10.34 1.62 -8.56
C SER A 62 -10.48 1.00 -7.17
N GLY A 63 -9.42 0.94 -6.37
CA GLY A 63 -9.43 0.33 -5.03
C GLY A 63 -9.52 -1.21 -5.01
N LEU A 64 -9.34 -1.87 -6.15
CA LEU A 64 -9.52 -3.33 -6.31
C LEU A 64 -8.23 -4.13 -6.08
N PHE A 65 -7.17 -3.48 -5.61
CA PHE A 65 -5.85 -4.07 -5.39
C PHE A 65 -5.76 -5.03 -4.18
N GLN A 66 -6.89 -5.58 -3.72
CA GLN A 66 -6.93 -6.49 -2.58
C GLN A 66 -6.25 -7.83 -2.93
N SER A 67 -5.46 -8.37 -2.00
CA SER A 67 -4.98 -9.75 -2.10
C SER A 67 -5.82 -10.66 -1.21
N TRP A 68 -6.08 -11.87 -1.71
CA TRP A 68 -6.88 -12.89 -1.03
C TRP A 68 -6.01 -14.03 -0.51
N ASP A 69 -4.80 -13.70 -0.05
CA ASP A 69 -3.86 -14.64 0.58
C ASP A 69 -4.30 -15.00 2.01
N THR A 70 -5.57 -15.37 2.15
CA THR A 70 -6.25 -15.52 3.45
C THR A 70 -5.84 -16.79 4.17
N PHE A 71 -5.23 -17.73 3.45
CA PHE A 71 -4.76 -19.00 3.97
C PHE A 71 -3.37 -19.29 3.40
N ALA A 72 -2.37 -18.79 4.10
CA ALA A 72 -1.00 -19.22 3.96
C ALA A 72 -0.89 -20.75 3.86
N PRO A 73 -0.07 -21.31 2.96
CA PRO A 73 0.70 -22.48 3.37
C PRO A 73 1.81 -22.06 4.37
N THR A 74 2.32 -20.82 4.28
CA THR A 74 3.43 -20.33 5.12
C THR A 74 3.05 -19.07 5.91
N PRO A 75 2.77 -19.16 7.23
CA PRO A 75 2.48 -18.00 8.05
C PRO A 75 3.69 -17.06 8.12
N ARG A 76 3.46 -15.82 8.56
CA ARG A 76 4.53 -14.84 8.75
C ARG A 76 5.59 -15.40 9.71
N GLN A 77 6.82 -15.54 9.24
CA GLN A 77 7.94 -16.11 10.03
C GLN A 77 8.76 -15.05 10.77
N VAL A 78 8.38 -13.77 10.66
CA VAL A 78 9.14 -12.65 11.19
C VAL A 78 8.19 -11.70 11.90
N ASN A 79 8.48 -11.41 13.17
CA ASN A 79 7.85 -10.31 13.89
C ASN A 79 8.60 -9.03 13.51
N ALA A 80 7.92 -8.03 12.95
CA ALA A 80 8.56 -6.79 12.55
C ALA A 80 7.70 -5.57 12.85
N TYR A 81 8.35 -4.47 13.24
CA TYR A 81 7.72 -3.18 13.45
C TYR A 81 8.62 -2.05 12.95
N VAL A 82 8.02 -0.87 12.75
CA VAL A 82 8.72 0.33 12.31
C VAL A 82 8.72 1.34 13.46
N GLU A 83 9.83 2.04 13.63
CA GLU A 83 9.93 3.27 14.41
C GLU A 83 10.61 4.34 13.54
N ALA A 84 10.60 5.59 14.00
CA ALA A 84 11.33 6.66 13.35
C ALA A 84 12.16 7.45 14.36
N ALA A 85 13.32 7.94 13.92
CA ALA A 85 14.15 8.85 14.68
C ALA A 85 14.18 10.20 13.97
N VAL A 86 13.78 11.26 14.65
CA VAL A 86 13.84 12.64 14.15
C VAL A 86 14.99 13.34 14.84
N ILE A 87 15.98 13.77 14.07
CA ILE A 87 17.19 14.44 14.55
C ILE A 87 17.05 15.93 14.28
N THR A 88 17.15 16.74 15.32
CA THR A 88 17.03 18.20 15.27
C THR A 88 18.37 18.88 15.01
N ALA A 89 18.35 20.20 14.76
CA ALA A 89 19.54 20.98 14.46
C ALA A 89 20.61 20.97 15.56
N ASP A 90 20.21 20.86 16.83
CA ASP A 90 21.11 20.69 17.98
C ASP A 90 21.60 19.25 18.19
N GLY A 91 21.20 18.31 17.32
CA GLY A 91 21.58 16.89 17.39
C GLY A 91 20.73 16.06 18.35
N ARG A 92 19.67 16.61 18.99
CA ARG A 92 18.75 15.80 19.79
C ARG A 92 17.98 14.82 18.91
N ILE A 93 17.72 13.64 19.46
CA ILE A 93 17.02 12.55 18.78
C ILE A 93 15.66 12.33 19.45
N HIS A 94 14.60 12.51 18.67
CA HIS A 94 13.23 12.19 19.07
C HIS A 94 12.80 10.87 18.43
N ASN A 95 12.52 9.87 19.27
CA ASN A 95 12.05 8.56 18.81
C ASN A 95 10.53 8.55 18.72
N TRP A 96 10.00 8.36 17.53
CA TRP A 96 8.58 8.16 17.25
C TRP A 96 8.25 6.68 17.14
N LYS A 97 7.24 6.24 17.88
CA LYS A 97 6.75 4.86 17.87
C LYS A 97 5.38 4.79 17.21
N PHE A 98 5.27 3.97 16.17
CA PHE A 98 3.96 3.67 15.59
C PHE A 98 3.13 2.83 16.59
N PRO A 99 1.79 2.97 16.60
CA PRO A 99 0.94 2.18 17.49
C PRO A 99 1.12 0.68 17.24
N ARG A 100 1.50 -0.06 18.29
CA ARG A 100 1.69 -1.52 18.26
C ARG A 100 0.51 -2.20 18.95
N MET A 101 -0.25 -3.01 18.22
CA MET A 101 -1.54 -3.54 18.71
C MET A 101 -1.38 -4.35 20.00
N GLU A 102 -0.30 -5.11 20.12
CA GLU A 102 0.05 -5.89 21.31
C GLU A 102 0.29 -5.04 22.56
N GLN A 103 0.60 -3.74 22.40
CA GLN A 103 0.87 -2.79 23.49
C GLN A 103 -0.32 -1.89 23.84
N LEU A 104 -1.40 -1.96 23.07
CA LEU A 104 -2.59 -1.12 23.28
C LEU A 104 -3.65 -1.85 24.10
N SER A 105 -4.47 -1.07 24.81
CA SER A 105 -5.72 -1.55 25.43
C SER A 105 -6.73 -2.01 24.37
N VAL A 106 -7.76 -2.76 24.76
CA VAL A 106 -8.81 -3.26 23.85
C VAL A 106 -9.44 -2.14 23.02
N THR A 107 -9.85 -1.05 23.67
CA THR A 107 -10.39 0.14 23.00
C THR A 107 -9.36 0.80 22.08
N GLY A 108 -8.10 0.88 22.52
CA GLY A 108 -7.02 1.43 21.72
C GLY A 108 -6.79 0.63 20.43
N ARG A 109 -6.84 -0.70 20.50
CA ARG A 109 -6.75 -1.58 19.32
C ARG A 109 -7.85 -1.27 18.31
N TYR A 110 -9.10 -1.15 18.76
CA TYR A 110 -10.24 -0.85 17.87
C TYR A 110 -10.00 0.44 17.06
N PHE A 111 -9.61 1.53 17.72
CA PHE A 111 -9.39 2.82 17.04
C PHE A 111 -8.09 2.90 16.24
N LYS A 112 -7.08 2.10 16.59
CA LYS A 112 -5.74 2.17 15.97
C LYS A 112 -5.44 1.03 15.02
N GLU A 113 -6.37 0.10 14.77
CA GLU A 113 -6.15 -1.07 13.92
C GLU A 113 -5.66 -0.71 12.50
N ARG A 114 -6.11 0.43 11.95
CA ARG A 114 -5.64 0.92 10.64
C ARG A 114 -4.13 1.22 10.62
N TYR A 115 -3.55 1.62 11.76
CA TYR A 115 -2.11 1.87 11.87
C TYR A 115 -1.29 0.59 11.77
N ARG A 116 -1.83 -0.56 12.20
CA ARG A 116 -1.14 -1.85 12.06
C ARG A 116 -0.86 -2.15 10.59
N LYS A 117 -1.91 -2.07 9.75
CA LYS A 117 -1.78 -2.29 8.31
C LYS A 117 -0.87 -1.27 7.65
N PHE A 118 -0.97 0.00 8.07
CA PHE A 118 -0.08 1.04 7.57
C PHE A 118 1.39 0.75 7.88
N SER A 119 1.75 0.48 9.14
CA SER A 119 3.14 0.20 9.54
C SER A 119 3.67 -1.11 8.94
N GLU A 120 2.82 -2.14 8.81
CA GLU A 120 3.18 -3.40 8.17
C GLU A 120 3.60 -3.20 6.70
N ASN A 121 2.88 -2.36 5.95
CA ASN A 121 3.17 -2.07 4.55
C ASN A 121 4.26 -1.02 4.37
N LEU A 122 4.43 -0.10 5.34
CA LEU A 122 5.39 1.00 5.24
C LEU A 122 6.83 0.51 5.06
N GLN A 123 7.20 -0.61 5.67
CA GLN A 123 8.56 -1.18 5.56
C GLN A 123 8.84 -1.87 4.21
N GLU A 124 7.82 -2.08 3.38
CA GLU A 124 7.96 -2.78 2.10
C GLU A 124 8.46 -1.84 1.01
N GLN A 125 9.37 -2.34 0.17
CA GLN A 125 9.94 -1.56 -0.93
C GLN A 125 8.88 -1.07 -1.93
N SER A 126 7.79 -1.83 -2.10
CA SER A 126 6.65 -1.47 -2.95
C SER A 126 5.88 -0.23 -2.47
N SER A 127 6.06 0.14 -1.20
CA SER A 127 5.48 1.32 -0.55
C SER A 127 6.45 2.49 -0.48
N SER A 128 7.61 2.42 -1.13
CA SER A 128 8.67 3.43 -1.00
C SER A 128 8.27 4.85 -1.40
N ALA A 129 7.27 4.97 -2.28
CA ALA A 129 6.68 6.24 -2.65
C ALA A 129 6.08 7.01 -1.45
N LEU A 130 5.68 6.31 -0.38
CA LEU A 130 5.11 6.92 0.82
C LEU A 130 6.17 7.42 1.81
N TRP A 131 7.41 6.91 1.75
CA TRP A 131 8.42 7.20 2.76
C TRP A 131 8.76 8.68 2.91
N PRO A 132 8.92 9.47 1.83
CA PRO A 132 9.16 10.91 1.96
C PRO A 132 8.01 11.62 2.68
N ASP A 133 6.76 11.27 2.38
CA ASP A 133 5.60 11.93 2.99
C ASP A 133 5.46 11.59 4.47
N VAL A 134 5.74 10.34 4.86
CA VAL A 134 5.82 9.96 6.26
C VAL A 134 6.94 10.72 6.98
N ALA A 135 8.11 10.82 6.36
CA ALA A 135 9.23 11.56 6.92
C ALA A 135 8.91 13.05 7.10
N ARG A 136 8.29 13.70 6.11
CA ARG A 136 7.82 15.10 6.20
C ARG A 136 6.79 15.26 7.31
N HIS A 137 5.81 14.36 7.39
CA HIS A 137 4.79 14.42 8.43
C HIS A 137 5.41 14.35 9.84
N LEU A 138 6.39 13.47 10.03
CA LEU A 138 7.13 13.36 11.29
C LEU A 138 7.99 14.60 11.56
N ALA A 139 8.68 15.12 10.55
CA ALA A 139 9.45 16.37 10.68
C ALA A 139 8.56 17.53 11.15
N ARG A 140 7.35 17.67 10.59
CA ARG A 140 6.36 18.68 11.01
C ARG A 140 5.87 18.47 12.44
N MET A 141 5.66 17.22 12.85
CA MET A 141 5.20 16.90 14.21
C MET A 141 6.21 17.33 15.28
N TYR A 142 7.50 17.31 14.95
CA TYR A 142 8.58 17.77 15.82
C TYR A 142 9.14 19.13 15.39
N ASN A 143 8.38 19.92 14.61
CA ASN A 143 8.84 21.22 14.16
C ASN A 143 8.96 22.18 15.34
N ASN A 144 10.16 22.71 15.53
CA ASN A 144 10.44 23.80 16.45
C ASN A 144 11.26 24.85 15.69
N PRO A 145 10.76 26.07 15.46
CA PRO A 145 11.51 27.10 14.74
C PRO A 145 12.90 27.41 15.33
N ALA A 146 13.07 27.26 16.65
CA ALA A 146 14.37 27.45 17.31
C ALA A 146 15.31 26.24 17.17
N ASN A 147 14.77 25.06 16.87
CA ASN A 147 15.53 23.81 16.74
C ASN A 147 14.82 22.86 15.75
N PRO A 148 14.86 23.17 14.45
CA PRO A 148 14.05 22.45 13.46
C PRO A 148 14.56 21.02 13.29
N ALA A 149 13.64 20.12 12.92
CA ALA A 149 13.99 18.78 12.46
C ALA A 149 14.84 18.88 11.19
N GLN A 150 15.99 18.19 11.16
CA GLN A 150 16.90 18.17 10.01
C GLN A 150 16.93 16.82 9.30
N ILE A 151 16.86 15.73 10.06
CA ILE A 151 16.95 14.37 9.51
C ILE A 151 15.84 13.52 10.11
N VAL A 152 15.18 12.73 9.27
CA VAL A 152 14.26 11.68 9.71
C VAL A 152 14.75 10.34 9.20
N LEU A 153 14.92 9.39 10.12
CA LEU A 153 15.30 8.02 9.84
C LEU A 153 14.09 7.12 10.08
N LEU A 154 13.72 6.31 9.08
CA LEU A 154 12.75 5.22 9.28
C LEU A 154 13.52 3.92 9.52
N VAL A 155 13.22 3.28 10.65
CA VAL A 155 13.95 2.12 11.15
C VAL A 155 13.00 0.94 11.23
N ARG A 156 13.38 -0.15 10.58
CA ARG A 156 12.70 -1.44 10.69
C ARG A 156 13.39 -2.24 11.77
N TYR A 157 12.62 -2.77 12.71
CA TYR A 157 13.04 -3.76 13.69
C TYR A 157 12.39 -5.09 13.36
N TRP A 158 13.12 -6.19 13.50
CA TRP A 158 12.55 -7.51 13.30
C TRP A 158 13.27 -8.61 14.04
N SER A 159 12.56 -9.70 14.32
CA SER A 159 13.11 -10.96 14.81
C SER A 159 12.41 -12.14 14.16
N GLU A 160 13.13 -13.24 14.03
CA GLU A 160 12.56 -14.50 13.55
C GLU A 160 11.61 -15.08 14.60
N ILE A 161 10.45 -15.53 14.15
CA ILE A 161 9.48 -16.25 14.98
C ILE A 161 9.93 -17.71 14.94
N PRO A 162 10.39 -18.29 16.07
CA PRO A 162 10.83 -19.67 16.09
C PRO A 162 9.64 -20.60 15.77
N PRO A 163 9.90 -21.78 15.17
CA PRO A 163 8.83 -22.73 14.89
C PRO A 163 8.17 -23.18 16.21
N PRO A 164 6.88 -23.55 16.19
CA PRO A 164 6.18 -24.01 17.38
C PRO A 164 6.85 -25.22 18.08
N SER A 165 7.65 -26.00 17.34
CA SER A 165 8.41 -27.15 17.84
C SER A 165 9.69 -26.79 18.60
N ALA A 166 10.11 -25.52 18.62
CA ALA A 166 11.32 -25.09 19.32
C ALA A 166 11.08 -25.06 20.84
N VAL A 167 11.66 -26.03 21.56
CA VAL A 167 11.61 -26.12 23.02
C VAL A 167 13.04 -26.07 23.59
N PRO A 168 13.36 -25.15 24.51
CA PRO A 168 12.50 -24.07 25.01
C PRO A 168 12.26 -22.98 23.96
N TYR A 169 11.10 -22.33 24.03
CA TYR A 169 10.82 -21.17 23.17
C TYR A 169 11.81 -20.05 23.48
N LYS A 170 12.65 -19.71 22.51
CA LYS A 170 13.57 -18.57 22.57
C LYS A 170 13.22 -17.61 21.44
N PRO A 171 12.85 -16.35 21.74
CA PRO A 171 12.67 -15.35 20.70
C PRO A 171 13.92 -15.24 19.82
N GLY A 172 13.75 -15.11 18.51
CA GLY A 172 14.86 -14.82 17.62
C GLY A 172 15.55 -13.50 17.99
N GLU A 173 16.83 -13.39 17.63
CA GLU A 173 17.61 -12.18 17.88
C GLU A 173 16.97 -10.96 17.20
N GLY A 174 16.86 -9.87 17.96
CA GLY A 174 16.36 -8.61 17.43
C GLY A 174 17.38 -7.98 16.49
N ARG A 175 16.95 -7.70 15.26
CA ARG A 175 17.72 -6.99 14.23
C ARG A 175 17.06 -5.65 13.94
N ALA A 176 17.86 -4.69 13.50
CA ALA A 176 17.38 -3.38 13.10
C ALA A 176 18.10 -2.90 11.83
N ARG A 177 17.40 -2.12 11.01
CA ARG A 177 17.98 -1.47 9.83
C ARG A 177 17.24 -0.17 9.52
N ILE A 178 18.01 0.88 9.24
CA ILE A 178 17.50 2.09 8.60
C ILE A 178 17.21 1.73 7.15
N PHE A 179 15.93 1.81 6.77
CA PHE A 179 15.52 1.54 5.38
C PHE A 179 15.27 2.82 4.59
N PHE A 180 15.13 3.96 5.27
CA PHE A 180 14.99 5.26 4.64
C PHE A 180 15.58 6.37 5.52
N GLU A 181 16.34 7.27 4.90
CA GLU A 181 16.82 8.52 5.49
C GLU A 181 16.27 9.67 4.65
N TYR A 182 15.71 10.67 5.32
CA TYR A 182 15.22 11.89 4.68
C TYR A 182 15.88 13.11 5.30
N ARG A 183 16.46 13.95 4.46
CA ARG A 183 16.96 15.27 4.85
C ARG A 183 15.85 16.29 4.67
N VAL A 184 15.40 16.86 5.77
CA VAL A 184 14.28 17.79 5.84
C VAL A 184 14.68 19.10 5.18
N LYS A 185 13.84 19.58 4.27
CA LYS A 185 13.99 20.92 3.69
C LYS A 185 13.16 21.92 4.50
N PRO A 186 13.53 23.22 4.53
CA PRO A 186 12.74 24.24 5.23
C PRO A 186 11.28 24.31 4.74
N GLU A 187 11.05 24.08 3.45
CA GLU A 187 9.72 23.99 2.81
C GLU A 187 8.88 22.80 3.29
N ASP A 188 9.49 21.74 3.82
CA ASP A 188 8.77 20.59 4.35
C ASP A 188 8.15 20.86 5.74
N LEU A 189 8.61 21.91 6.44
CA LEU A 189 8.19 22.27 7.81
C LEU A 189 6.99 23.23 7.85
N GLN A 190 6.48 23.63 6.69
CA GLN A 190 5.30 24.48 6.52
C GLN A 190 4.00 23.69 6.60
#